data_AF-A0A5D3DPZ8-F1
#
_entry.id   AF-A0A5D3DPZ8-F1
#
_cell.length_a   1.000
_cell.length_b   1.000
_cell.length_c   1.000
_cell.angle_alpha   90.00
_cell.angle_beta   90.00
_cell.angle_gamma   90.00
#
_symmetry.space_group_name_H-M   'P 1'
#
loop_
_entity.id
_entity.type
_entity.pdbx_description
1 polymer ?
#
loop_
_entity_poly.entity_id
_entity_poly.type
_entity_poly.pdbx_seq_one_letter_code
_entity_poly.pdbx_strand_id
1 'polypeptide(L)'
;MGPAVVRGCVADQESAATKQRATVRTVTVDPWLEFPLYLALIPILKGIKKIGIELRGTQEKVAQQGEHESLNRDILTVLGEKWEFDPIIDVSNPFPDNNGSVHIWQGSEDRVVAFEFNRFIAEKLPWIQYHEVPDGGHLIIHDAEKFEAIIRALLAR
;
A
#
# COMPACT_ATOMS: atom_id res chain seq x y z
N MET A 1 -30.06 48.10 36.80
CA MET A 1 -29.58 49.02 37.87
C MET A 1 -30.22 48.61 39.18
N GLY A 2 -29.39 48.33 40.19
CA GLY A 2 -29.74 47.88 41.54
C GLY A 2 -28.63 46.94 42.07
N PRO A 3 -28.09 47.08 43.29
CA PRO A 3 -26.63 47.09 43.51
C PRO A 3 -26.03 45.96 44.38
N ALA A 4 -24.71 45.80 44.18
CA ALA A 4 -23.59 45.51 45.11
C ALA A 4 -23.73 44.63 46.37
N VAL A 5 -22.97 43.51 46.36
CA VAL A 5 -21.87 43.09 47.28
C VAL A 5 -21.84 43.62 48.72
N VAL A 6 -21.76 42.72 49.73
CA VAL A 6 -20.74 42.74 50.83
C VAL A 6 -20.45 41.30 51.34
N ARG A 7 -19.17 41.08 51.69
CA ARG A 7 -18.46 39.86 52.14
C ARG A 7 -18.79 39.40 53.58
N GLY A 8 -18.42 38.16 53.89
CA GLY A 8 -18.11 37.69 55.26
C GLY A 8 -17.43 36.31 55.29
N CYS A 9 -16.11 36.29 55.50
CA CYS A 9 -15.29 35.18 56.04
C CYS A 9 -15.69 34.89 57.51
N VAL A 10 -15.42 33.78 58.23
CA VAL A 10 -14.58 32.56 58.13
C VAL A 10 -14.94 31.64 59.33
N ALA A 11 -14.60 30.34 59.23
CA ALA A 11 -14.37 29.32 60.29
C ALA A 11 -15.53 28.97 61.23
N ASP A 12 -15.67 27.76 61.78
CA ASP A 12 -15.13 26.40 61.61
C ASP A 12 -16.07 25.57 62.51
N GLN A 13 -16.32 24.29 62.19
CA GLN A 13 -16.38 23.15 63.13
C GLN A 13 -17.10 21.94 62.49
N GLU A 14 -16.27 21.02 62.02
CA GLU A 14 -16.13 19.64 62.49
C GLU A 14 -17.35 18.72 62.67
N SER A 15 -17.15 17.44 62.27
CA SER A 15 -17.92 16.22 62.58
C SER A 15 -18.87 15.76 61.46
N ALA A 16 -18.80 14.56 60.89
CA ALA A 16 -18.02 13.35 61.17
C ALA A 16 -17.84 12.57 59.85
N ALA A 17 -16.59 12.25 59.50
CA ALA A 17 -16.29 11.33 58.41
C ALA A 17 -16.26 9.88 58.95
N THR A 18 -17.26 9.09 58.57
CA THR A 18 -17.24 7.63 58.70
C THR A 18 -16.11 7.08 57.82
N LYS A 19 -14.98 6.73 58.44
CA LYS A 19 -13.87 6.02 57.78
C LYS A 19 -14.30 4.58 57.47
N GLN A 20 -14.86 4.34 56.29
CA GLN A 20 -14.76 3.02 55.68
C GLN A 20 -13.31 2.82 55.23
N ARG A 21 -12.57 2.03 56.01
CA ARG A 21 -11.22 1.60 55.69
C ARG A 21 -11.30 0.60 54.53
N ALA A 22 -11.26 1.11 53.29
CA ALA A 22 -10.97 0.28 52.13
C ALA A 22 -9.54 -0.24 52.28
N THR A 23 -9.41 -1.54 52.57
CA THR A 23 -8.13 -2.23 52.49
C THR A 23 -7.71 -2.23 51.02
N VAL A 24 -6.84 -1.30 50.64
CA VAL A 24 -6.13 -1.35 49.37
C VAL A 24 -5.22 -2.57 49.45
N ARG A 25 -5.67 -3.69 48.88
CA ARG A 25 -4.75 -4.77 48.53
C ARG A 25 -3.95 -4.24 47.35
N THR A 26 -2.72 -3.82 47.62
CA THR A 26 -1.70 -3.70 46.58
C THR A 26 -1.58 -5.09 45.94
N VAL A 27 -2.18 -5.26 44.77
CA VAL A 27 -1.83 -6.35 43.87
C VAL A 27 -0.43 -6.00 43.39
N THR A 28 0.57 -6.56 44.06
CA THR A 28 1.91 -6.63 43.49
C THR A 28 1.78 -7.52 42.26
N VAL A 29 1.66 -6.91 41.08
CA VAL A 29 1.90 -7.62 39.84
C VAL A 29 3.33 -8.12 39.90
N ASP A 30 3.51 -9.43 39.81
CA ASP A 30 4.81 -10.07 39.86
C ASP A 30 5.66 -9.53 38.69
N PRO A 31 6.82 -8.89 38.95
CA PRO A 31 7.71 -8.39 37.88
C PRO A 31 8.18 -9.47 36.91
N TRP A 32 7.97 -10.75 37.23
CA TRP A 32 8.41 -11.89 36.45
C TRP A 32 7.35 -12.49 35.52
N LEU A 33 6.11 -11.96 35.47
CA LEU A 33 5.04 -12.52 34.63
C LEU A 33 4.79 -11.82 33.28
N GLU A 34 5.72 -11.00 32.78
CA GLU A 34 5.63 -10.32 31.46
C GLU A 34 6.89 -10.53 30.58
N PHE A 35 7.80 -11.43 30.93
CA PHE A 35 9.08 -11.58 30.22
C PHE A 35 9.13 -12.52 28.98
N PRO A 36 8.25 -13.52 28.76
CA PRO A 36 8.41 -14.42 27.60
C PRO A 36 7.97 -13.81 26.27
N LEU A 37 6.92 -12.97 26.27
CA LEU A 37 6.33 -12.39 25.04
C LEU A 37 7.18 -11.25 24.48
N TYR A 38 7.77 -10.41 25.32
CA TYR A 38 8.65 -9.32 24.90
C TYR A 38 9.91 -9.82 24.20
N LEU A 39 10.54 -10.88 24.74
CA LEU A 39 11.72 -11.49 24.14
C LEU A 39 11.43 -12.15 22.78
N ALA A 40 10.23 -12.67 22.57
CA ALA A 40 9.78 -13.22 21.29
C ALA A 40 9.55 -12.14 20.21
N LEU A 41 9.31 -10.89 20.59
CA LEU A 41 9.10 -9.76 19.67
C LEU A 41 10.42 -9.08 19.24
N ILE A 42 11.49 -9.19 20.04
CA ILE A 42 12.81 -8.62 19.72
C ILE A 42 13.35 -9.05 18.34
N PRO A 43 13.33 -10.34 17.93
CA PRO A 43 13.81 -10.74 16.61
C PRO A 43 12.95 -10.16 15.47
N ILE A 44 11.64 -10.04 15.66
CA ILE A 44 10.71 -9.44 14.69
C ILE A 44 11.03 -7.94 14.51
N LEU A 45 11.18 -7.20 15.61
CA LEU A 45 11.53 -5.78 15.58
C LEU A 45 12.90 -5.53 14.96
N LYS A 46 13.90 -6.38 15.24
CA LYS A 46 15.22 -6.33 14.59
C LYS A 46 15.13 -6.58 13.08
N GLY A 47 14.31 -7.55 12.66
CA GLY A 47 14.03 -7.83 11.25
C GLY A 47 13.40 -6.64 10.53
N ILE A 48 12.37 -6.03 11.13
CA ILE A 48 11.70 -4.84 10.58
C ILE A 48 12.69 -3.66 10.44
N LYS A 49 13.55 -3.44 11.45
CA LYS A 49 14.58 -2.39 11.41
C LYS A 49 15.59 -2.64 10.29
N LYS A 50 16.03 -3.88 10.11
CA LYS A 50 16.98 -4.27 9.07
C LYS A 50 16.40 -4.05 7.67
N ILE A 51 15.16 -4.49 7.44
CA ILE A 51 14.45 -4.28 6.18
C ILE A 51 14.29 -2.78 5.89
N GLY A 52 13.92 -1.97 6.88
CA GLY A 52 13.81 -0.52 6.71
C GLY A 52 15.14 0.16 6.34
N ILE A 53 16.25 -0.30 6.90
CA ILE A 53 17.60 0.18 6.57
C ILE A 53 18.01 -0.25 5.15
N GLU A 54 17.74 -1.50 4.76
CA GLU A 54 18.03 -2.01 3.41
C GLU A 54 17.19 -1.33 2.32
N LEU A 55 15.91 -1.05 2.60
CA LEU A 55 15.03 -0.31 1.70
C LEU A 55 15.50 1.15 1.54
N ARG A 56 15.91 1.81 2.64
CA ARG A 56 16.51 3.15 2.57
C ARG A 56 17.82 3.16 1.81
N GLY A 57 18.72 2.20 2.08
CA GLY A 57 19.99 2.09 1.37
C GLY A 57 19.80 1.79 -0.11
N THR A 58 18.73 1.09 -0.48
CA THR A 58 18.34 0.88 -1.88
C THR A 58 17.79 2.16 -2.51
N GLN A 59 16.91 2.89 -1.83
CA GLN A 59 16.43 4.19 -2.34
C GLN A 59 17.54 5.23 -2.48
N GLU A 60 18.43 5.33 -1.51
CA GLU A 60 19.59 6.22 -1.58
C GLU A 60 20.49 5.86 -2.77
N LYS A 61 20.65 4.57 -3.09
CA LYS A 61 21.36 4.11 -4.29
C LYS A 61 20.65 4.47 -5.59
N VAL A 62 19.34 4.26 -5.67
CA VAL A 62 18.52 4.57 -6.85
C VAL A 62 18.55 6.07 -7.14
N ALA A 63 18.56 6.92 -6.12
CA ALA A 63 18.60 8.37 -6.24
C ALA A 63 20.02 8.97 -6.21
N GLN A 64 21.08 8.18 -6.37
CA GLN A 64 22.47 8.68 -6.32
C GLN A 64 22.76 9.80 -7.33
N GLN A 65 22.08 9.79 -8.47
CA GLN A 65 22.23 10.82 -9.51
C GLN A 65 21.21 11.96 -9.38
N GLY A 66 20.40 11.95 -8.32
CA GLY A 66 19.27 12.85 -8.08
C GLY A 66 17.97 12.31 -8.68
N GLU A 67 16.83 12.59 -8.04
CA GLU A 67 15.52 12.04 -8.44
C GLU A 67 15.16 12.33 -9.90
N HIS A 68 15.47 13.53 -10.40
CA HIS A 68 15.16 13.93 -11.76
C HIS A 68 15.95 13.13 -12.81
N GLU A 69 17.26 12.97 -12.61
CA GLU A 69 18.12 12.21 -13.53
C GLU A 69 17.81 10.72 -13.46
N SER A 70 17.60 10.18 -12.24
CA SER A 70 17.18 8.80 -12.06
C SER A 70 15.87 8.51 -12.77
N LEU A 71 14.84 9.35 -12.58
CA LEU A 71 13.54 9.17 -13.25
C LEU A 71 13.65 9.27 -14.78
N ASN A 72 14.38 10.25 -15.29
CA ASN A 72 14.56 10.41 -16.74
C ASN A 72 15.30 9.20 -17.33
N ARG A 73 16.34 8.69 -16.66
CA ARG A 73 17.06 7.48 -17.10
C ARG A 73 16.20 6.23 -17.04
N ASP A 74 15.38 6.08 -16.01
CA ASP A 74 14.43 4.97 -15.91
C ASP A 74 13.41 5.04 -17.07
N ILE A 75 12.87 6.23 -17.36
CA ILE A 75 11.97 6.45 -18.49
C ILE A 75 12.66 6.14 -19.82
N LEU A 76 13.90 6.60 -20.02
CA LEU A 76 14.67 6.32 -21.24
C LEU A 76 14.98 4.83 -21.40
N THR A 77 15.27 4.13 -20.31
CA THR A 77 15.50 2.68 -20.33
C THR A 77 14.21 1.93 -20.70
N VAL A 78 13.07 2.36 -20.16
CA VAL A 78 11.76 1.70 -20.39
C VAL A 78 11.18 2.04 -21.75
N LEU A 79 11.31 3.28 -22.23
CA LEU A 79 10.62 3.79 -23.42
C LEU A 79 11.54 4.14 -24.60
N GLY A 80 12.83 4.35 -24.37
CA GLY A 80 13.74 5.00 -25.33
C GLY A 80 14.82 4.11 -25.93
N GLU A 81 15.27 3.06 -25.23
CA GLU A 81 16.30 2.18 -25.77
C GLU A 81 15.73 1.16 -26.76
N LYS A 82 16.48 0.92 -27.84
CA LYS A 82 16.18 -0.16 -28.77
C LYS A 82 16.60 -1.47 -28.11
N TRP A 83 15.62 -2.27 -27.72
CA TRP A 83 15.87 -3.58 -27.14
C TRP A 83 16.63 -4.44 -28.16
N GLU A 84 17.70 -5.11 -27.72
CA GLU A 84 18.50 -6.01 -28.57
C GLU A 84 17.74 -7.28 -28.95
N PHE A 85 16.61 -7.55 -28.29
CA PHE A 85 15.75 -8.69 -28.55
C PHE A 85 14.31 -8.24 -28.80
N ASP A 86 13.59 -9.03 -29.60
CA ASP A 86 12.17 -8.85 -29.82
C ASP A 86 11.40 -9.56 -28.70
N PRO A 87 10.61 -8.85 -27.88
CA PRO A 87 9.89 -9.45 -26.77
C PRO A 87 8.75 -10.40 -27.21
N ILE A 88 8.44 -10.49 -28.51
CA ILE A 88 7.29 -11.24 -29.04
C ILE A 88 7.73 -12.48 -29.85
N ILE A 89 8.91 -12.49 -30.46
CA ILE A 89 9.34 -13.56 -31.40
C ILE A 89 9.40 -14.95 -30.75
N ASP A 90 9.82 -15.05 -29.50
CA ASP A 90 10.09 -16.34 -28.83
C ASP A 90 9.05 -16.72 -27.76
N VAL A 91 7.88 -16.06 -27.73
CA VAL A 91 6.85 -16.33 -26.72
C VAL A 91 5.85 -17.37 -27.24
N SER A 92 5.98 -18.59 -26.72
CA SER A 92 5.02 -19.68 -26.96
C SER A 92 3.83 -19.61 -26.00
N ASN A 93 2.70 -20.21 -26.40
CA ASN A 93 1.53 -20.32 -25.53
C ASN A 93 1.91 -21.12 -24.25
N PRO A 94 1.80 -20.52 -23.05
CA PRO A 94 2.15 -21.21 -21.81
C PRO A 94 1.07 -22.21 -21.35
N PHE A 95 -0.12 -22.20 -21.95
CA PHE A 95 -1.24 -23.03 -21.54
C PHE A 95 -1.28 -24.36 -22.32
N PRO A 96 -1.06 -25.51 -21.66
CA PRO A 96 -1.25 -26.81 -22.31
C PRO A 96 -2.72 -26.99 -22.69
N ASP A 97 -2.96 -27.62 -23.85
CA ASP A 97 -4.30 -27.92 -24.37
C ASP A 97 -5.22 -26.70 -24.58
N ASN A 98 -4.67 -25.48 -24.68
CA ASN A 98 -5.41 -24.22 -24.82
C ASN A 98 -6.46 -23.99 -23.70
N ASN A 99 -6.21 -24.51 -22.51
CA ASN A 99 -7.14 -24.41 -21.37
C ASN A 99 -7.10 -23.05 -20.64
N GLY A 100 -6.29 -22.11 -21.11
CA GLY A 100 -6.12 -20.80 -20.51
C GLY A 100 -5.86 -19.72 -21.56
N SER A 101 -5.99 -18.48 -21.12
CA SER A 101 -5.61 -17.32 -21.91
C SER A 101 -5.09 -16.21 -21.00
N VAL A 102 -4.23 -15.37 -21.54
CA VAL A 102 -3.86 -14.10 -20.91
C VAL A 102 -4.82 -13.02 -21.38
N HIS A 103 -5.17 -12.08 -20.52
CA HIS A 103 -6.02 -10.95 -20.86
C HIS A 103 -5.25 -9.65 -20.68
N ILE A 104 -5.34 -8.76 -21.66
CA ILE A 104 -4.78 -7.41 -21.59
C ILE A 104 -5.94 -6.43 -21.72
N TRP A 105 -6.13 -5.59 -20.70
CA TRP A 105 -7.03 -4.43 -20.78
C TRP A 105 -6.20 -3.17 -20.96
N GLN A 106 -6.53 -2.41 -21.99
CA GLN A 106 -5.85 -1.17 -22.34
C GLN A 106 -6.85 -0.03 -22.38
N GLY A 107 -6.52 1.07 -21.71
CA GLY A 107 -7.28 2.31 -21.83
C GLY A 107 -7.09 2.94 -23.21
N SER A 108 -8.18 3.28 -23.89
CA SER A 108 -8.13 3.90 -25.23
C SER A 108 -7.56 5.32 -25.24
N GLU A 109 -7.54 5.99 -24.08
CA GLU A 109 -6.99 7.34 -23.89
C GLU A 109 -5.64 7.33 -23.16
N ASP A 110 -4.97 6.17 -23.07
CA ASP A 110 -3.63 6.07 -22.53
C ASP A 110 -2.64 6.89 -23.37
N ARG A 111 -1.92 7.81 -22.70
CA ARG A 111 -0.92 8.70 -23.32
C ARG A 111 0.52 8.27 -23.02
N VAL A 112 0.71 7.23 -22.21
CA VAL A 112 2.00 6.67 -21.84
C VAL A 112 2.31 5.48 -22.74
N VAL A 113 1.35 4.59 -22.93
CA VAL A 113 1.47 3.43 -23.83
C VAL A 113 0.40 3.52 -24.90
N ALA A 114 0.84 3.61 -26.17
CA ALA A 114 -0.05 3.62 -27.31
C ALA A 114 -0.79 2.27 -27.44
N PHE A 115 -2.12 2.29 -27.57
CA PHE A 115 -2.93 1.06 -27.58
C PHE A 115 -2.61 0.17 -28.80
N GLU A 116 -2.10 0.76 -29.89
CA GLU A 116 -1.67 0.05 -31.10
C GLU A 116 -0.59 -0.98 -30.81
N PHE A 117 0.26 -0.74 -29.81
CA PHE A 117 1.30 -1.68 -29.40
C PHE A 117 0.70 -2.96 -28.82
N ASN A 118 -0.26 -2.82 -27.89
CA ASN A 118 -0.91 -3.97 -27.28
C ASN A 118 -1.84 -4.70 -28.26
N ARG A 119 -2.43 -3.98 -29.22
CA ARG A 119 -3.16 -4.58 -30.34
C ARG A 119 -2.24 -5.43 -31.22
N PHE A 120 -1.07 -4.91 -31.58
CA PHE A 120 -0.05 -5.65 -32.35
C PHE A 120 0.40 -6.92 -31.61
N ILE A 121 0.65 -6.85 -30.30
CA ILE A 121 0.99 -8.02 -29.49
C ILE A 121 -0.10 -9.09 -29.56
N ALA A 122 -1.37 -8.70 -29.42
CA ALA A 122 -2.50 -9.62 -29.45
C ALA A 122 -2.70 -10.27 -30.83
N GLU A 123 -2.44 -9.53 -31.92
CA GLU A 123 -2.44 -10.09 -33.28
C GLU A 123 -1.34 -11.15 -33.48
N LYS A 124 -0.18 -10.98 -32.82
CA LYS A 124 0.94 -11.92 -32.91
C LYS A 124 0.80 -13.13 -31.99
N LEU A 125 0.10 -12.98 -30.86
CA LEU A 125 -0.04 -14.00 -29.81
C LEU A 125 -1.53 -14.33 -29.61
N PRO A 126 -2.11 -15.28 -30.38
CA PRO A 126 -3.56 -15.54 -30.39
C PRO A 126 -4.16 -16.02 -29.05
N TRP A 127 -3.31 -16.50 -28.14
CA TRP A 127 -3.69 -16.91 -26.78
C TRP A 127 -3.84 -15.73 -25.82
N ILE A 128 -3.56 -14.50 -26.28
CA ILE A 128 -3.83 -13.25 -25.58
C ILE A 128 -5.20 -12.71 -26.05
N GLN A 129 -6.06 -12.40 -25.09
CA GLN A 129 -7.34 -11.76 -25.30
C GLN A 129 -7.20 -10.27 -24.98
N TYR A 130 -7.31 -9.43 -26.00
CA TYR A 130 -7.12 -7.99 -25.87
C TYR A 130 -8.46 -7.26 -25.78
N HIS A 131 -8.52 -6.31 -24.86
CA HIS A 131 -9.73 -5.56 -24.51
C HIS A 131 -9.40 -4.07 -24.43
N GLU A 132 -10.09 -3.26 -25.22
CA GLU A 132 -9.99 -1.81 -25.13
C GLU A 132 -11.08 -1.30 -24.19
N VAL A 133 -10.68 -0.43 -23.25
CA VAL A 133 -11.56 0.20 -22.29
C VAL A 133 -11.77 1.66 -22.75
N PRO A 134 -12.97 1.99 -23.26
CA PRO A 134 -13.31 3.35 -23.65
C PRO A 134 -13.12 4.32 -22.48
N ASP A 135 -12.69 5.54 -22.79
CA ASP A 135 -12.47 6.61 -21.82
C ASP A 135 -11.49 6.23 -20.68
N GLY A 136 -10.70 5.17 -20.89
CA GLY A 136 -9.68 4.69 -19.94
C GLY A 136 -8.32 5.31 -20.24
N GLY A 137 -7.67 5.89 -19.23
CA GLY A 137 -6.28 6.34 -19.32
C GLY A 137 -5.27 5.25 -18.91
N HIS A 138 -4.01 5.62 -18.72
CA HIS A 138 -2.94 4.67 -18.33
C HIS A 138 -3.26 3.87 -17.04
N LEU A 139 -3.93 4.52 -16.10
CA LEU A 139 -4.20 4.00 -14.76
C LEU A 139 -5.64 3.48 -14.62
N ILE A 140 -6.12 2.69 -15.58
CA ILE A 140 -7.50 2.14 -15.59
C ILE A 140 -7.89 1.41 -14.29
N ILE A 141 -6.91 0.84 -13.58
CA ILE A 141 -7.13 0.10 -12.32
C ILE A 141 -7.54 1.00 -11.14
N HIS A 142 -7.34 2.31 -11.25
CA HIS A 142 -7.73 3.28 -10.22
C HIS A 142 -9.14 3.83 -10.40
N ASP A 143 -9.77 3.55 -11.55
CA ASP A 143 -11.19 3.83 -11.78
C ASP A 143 -12.00 2.63 -11.26
N ALA A 144 -12.76 2.84 -10.18
CA ALA A 144 -13.49 1.78 -9.51
C ALA A 144 -14.52 1.09 -10.42
N GLU A 145 -15.22 1.85 -11.27
CA GLU A 145 -16.25 1.31 -12.15
C GLU A 145 -15.62 0.45 -13.25
N LYS A 146 -14.55 0.94 -13.88
CA LYS A 146 -13.81 0.20 -14.91
C LYS A 146 -13.15 -1.06 -14.32
N PHE A 147 -12.51 -0.94 -13.15
CA PHE A 147 -11.88 -2.07 -12.50
C PHE A 147 -12.90 -3.15 -12.09
N GLU A 148 -14.05 -2.74 -11.52
CA GLU A 148 -15.13 -3.68 -11.20
C GLU A 148 -15.63 -4.41 -12.46
N ALA A 149 -15.83 -3.69 -13.57
CA ALA A 149 -16.25 -4.29 -14.84
C ALA A 149 -15.23 -5.32 -15.36
N ILE A 150 -13.93 -5.02 -15.27
CA ILE A 150 -12.84 -5.95 -15.64
C ILE A 150 -12.91 -7.23 -14.80
N ILE A 151 -13.04 -7.11 -13.47
CA ILE A 151 -13.12 -8.27 -12.57
C ILE A 151 -14.37 -9.09 -12.85
N ARG A 152 -15.53 -8.45 -13.07
CA ARG A 152 -16.77 -9.14 -13.44
C ARG A 152 -16.63 -9.91 -14.75
N ALA A 153 -16.00 -9.32 -15.77
CA ALA A 153 -15.75 -9.98 -17.05
C ALA A 153 -14.83 -11.20 -16.91
N LEU A 154 -13.83 -11.12 -16.03
CA LEU A 154 -12.93 -12.23 -15.71
C LEU A 154 -13.62 -13.40 -14.99
N LEU A 155 -14.57 -13.10 -14.10
CA LEU A 155 -15.28 -14.11 -13.31
C LEU A 155 -16.48 -14.73 -14.02
N ALA A 156 -16.97 -14.13 -15.09
CA ALA A 156 -18.10 -14.63 -15.87
C ALA A 156 -17.75 -15.79 -16.83
N ARG A 157 -16.55 -16.38 -16.67
CA ARG A 157 -15.96 -17.39 -17.56
C ARG A 157 -16.14 -18.82 -17.06
#